data_AF-A0A168BL21-F1
#
_entry.id   AF-A0A168BL21-F1
#
_cell.length_a   1.000
_cell.length_b   1.000
_cell.length_c   1.000
_cell.angle_alpha   90.00
_cell.angle_beta   90.00
_cell.angle_gamma   90.00
#
_symmetry.space_group_name_H-M   'P 1'
#
loop_
_entity.id
_entity.type
_entity.pdbx_description
1 polymer ?
#
loop_
_entity_poly.entity_id
_entity_poly.type
_entity_poly.pdbx_seq_one_letter_code
_entity_poly.pdbx_strand_id
1 'polypeptide(L)'
;MAKNYEVPDFNEDDFFDWALEPLLPVLCEQTPWELKGKTATLNNALYAPIMEYTLEAVSDKLVLRPREEHAETQSMFGVSRPDGYQQWPGYLPSETLLDKNASYDSIPRKVILPDGSRGFFKIVGRGEKHTIETELNNYDRIRISQLPSSVRISRLLGLVRDECDTVFGLLLTYIDCGTVTLTCAVESGASDCQRQEWVAEVTQIISSLHKNGIVWGDAKPDNILIDQNQNAWIIYFGGGYSEAWVPKDLAGTMNGDLVALAKVVDYINGDLPFQSEKASGGQIDQPAA
;
A
#
# COMPACT_ATOMS: atom_id res chain seq x y z
N MET A 1 -15.37 -17.66 8.11
CA MET A 1 -15.22 -19.05 8.63
C MET A 1 -15.38 -20.05 7.48
N ALA A 2 -14.42 -20.13 6.56
CA ALA A 2 -14.43 -21.11 5.48
C ALA A 2 -12.99 -21.59 5.18
N LYS A 3 -12.29 -22.09 6.20
CA LYS A 3 -10.92 -22.61 6.04
C LYS A 3 -10.77 -24.12 6.26
N ASN A 4 -11.86 -24.87 6.49
CA ASN A 4 -11.75 -26.25 6.98
C ASN A 4 -12.57 -27.33 6.24
N TYR A 5 -13.03 -27.09 5.01
CA TYR A 5 -13.63 -28.17 4.21
C TYR A 5 -13.17 -28.06 2.75
N GLU A 6 -12.17 -28.84 2.37
CA GLU A 6 -11.85 -29.11 0.97
C GLU A 6 -12.98 -29.99 0.40
N VAL A 7 -13.91 -29.36 -0.32
CA VAL A 7 -14.84 -30.10 -1.19
C VAL A 7 -14.06 -30.41 -2.47
N PRO A 8 -13.92 -31.68 -2.90
CA PRO A 8 -12.94 -32.09 -3.92
C PRO A 8 -13.05 -31.45 -5.32
N ASP A 9 -14.12 -30.70 -5.59
CA ASP A 9 -14.46 -30.17 -6.93
C ASP A 9 -14.70 -28.65 -6.97
N PHE A 10 -14.45 -27.91 -5.87
CA PHE A 10 -14.68 -26.46 -5.82
C PHE A 10 -13.49 -25.72 -5.20
N ASN A 11 -12.96 -24.72 -5.89
CA ASN A 11 -11.89 -23.85 -5.40
C ASN A 11 -12.45 -22.51 -4.83
N GLU A 12 -11.58 -21.62 -4.35
CA GLU A 12 -11.99 -20.31 -3.83
C GLU A 12 -12.63 -19.43 -4.91
N ASP A 13 -12.17 -19.53 -6.15
CA ASP A 13 -12.70 -18.76 -7.29
C ASP A 13 -14.15 -19.16 -7.60
N ASP A 14 -14.47 -20.45 -7.54
CA ASP A 14 -15.84 -20.96 -7.73
C ASP A 14 -16.80 -20.40 -6.67
N PHE A 15 -16.32 -20.20 -5.43
CA PHE A 15 -17.10 -19.57 -4.37
C PHE A 15 -17.33 -18.08 -4.65
N PHE A 16 -16.33 -17.35 -5.14
CA PHE A 16 -16.48 -15.94 -5.50
C PHE A 16 -17.42 -15.76 -6.69
N ASP A 17 -17.27 -16.57 -7.74
CA ASP A 17 -18.17 -16.54 -8.90
C ASP A 17 -19.61 -16.83 -8.50
N TRP A 18 -19.81 -17.86 -7.67
CA TRP A 18 -21.12 -18.19 -7.09
C TRP A 18 -21.70 -17.03 -6.27
N ALA A 19 -20.90 -16.38 -5.41
CA ALA A 19 -21.36 -15.29 -4.56
C ALA A 19 -21.62 -13.98 -5.35
N LEU A 20 -20.89 -13.76 -6.46
CA LEU A 20 -20.99 -12.56 -7.30
C LEU A 20 -22.11 -12.63 -8.32
N GLU A 21 -22.52 -13.82 -8.76
CA GLU A 21 -23.60 -14.01 -9.73
C GLU A 21 -24.84 -13.12 -9.48
N PRO A 22 -25.42 -13.05 -8.26
CA PRO A 22 -26.59 -12.21 -8.00
C PRO A 22 -26.27 -10.70 -7.91
N LEU A 23 -24.99 -10.32 -7.76
CA LEU A 23 -24.53 -8.93 -7.74
C LEU A 23 -24.30 -8.38 -9.15
N LEU A 24 -24.00 -9.23 -10.15
CA LEU A 24 -23.67 -8.81 -11.51
C LEU A 24 -24.71 -7.87 -12.14
N PRO A 25 -26.04 -8.13 -12.06
CA PRO A 25 -27.03 -7.22 -12.63
C PRO A 25 -27.00 -5.82 -11.99
N VAL A 26 -26.80 -5.76 -10.67
CA VAL A 26 -26.71 -4.50 -9.92
C VAL A 26 -25.47 -3.71 -10.34
N LEU A 27 -24.32 -4.39 -10.44
CA LEU A 27 -23.06 -3.77 -10.89
C LEU A 27 -23.15 -3.27 -12.34
N CYS A 28 -23.82 -4.02 -13.21
CA CYS A 28 -24.04 -3.65 -14.62
C CYS A 28 -25.02 -2.48 -14.79
N GLU A 29 -26.09 -2.40 -13.99
CA GLU A 29 -27.04 -1.27 -14.03
C GLU A 29 -26.45 0.02 -13.48
N GLN A 30 -25.52 -0.08 -12.52
CA GLN A 30 -24.97 1.07 -11.81
C GLN A 30 -23.62 1.55 -12.29
N THR A 31 -23.00 0.93 -13.30
CA THR A 31 -21.76 1.46 -13.88
C THR A 31 -22.03 2.83 -14.50
N PRO A 32 -21.60 3.95 -13.89
CA PRO A 32 -21.94 5.26 -14.40
C PRO A 32 -21.10 5.47 -15.64
N TRP A 33 -21.76 5.52 -16.79
CA TRP A 33 -21.24 6.04 -18.05
C TRP A 33 -20.78 7.52 -17.95
N GLU A 34 -20.97 8.16 -16.80
CA GLU A 34 -20.81 9.59 -16.52
C GLU A 34 -19.36 10.06 -16.31
N LEU A 35 -18.39 9.15 -16.21
CA LEU A 35 -16.96 9.52 -16.15
C LEU A 35 -16.35 9.81 -17.53
N LYS A 36 -17.11 9.65 -18.63
CA LYS A 36 -16.64 10.02 -19.98
C LYS A 36 -16.46 11.54 -20.10
N GLY A 37 -15.23 12.00 -19.86
CA GLY A 37 -14.76 13.36 -20.16
C GLY A 37 -14.60 14.29 -18.95
N LYS A 38 -14.91 13.85 -17.73
CA LYS A 38 -14.59 14.58 -16.49
C LYS A 38 -13.34 14.00 -15.84
N THR A 39 -12.45 14.86 -15.37
CA THR A 39 -11.28 14.45 -14.58
C THR A 39 -11.77 13.93 -13.23
N ALA A 40 -11.54 12.64 -12.96
CA ALA A 40 -11.87 12.05 -11.66
C ALA A 40 -10.89 12.54 -10.58
N THR A 41 -11.36 12.63 -9.35
CA THR A 41 -10.60 13.08 -8.18
C THR A 41 -10.69 12.05 -7.06
N LEU A 42 -9.81 12.12 -6.07
CA LEU A 42 -9.92 11.27 -4.87
C LEU A 42 -11.26 11.44 -4.17
N ASN A 43 -11.88 12.63 -4.24
CA ASN A 43 -13.22 12.84 -3.71
C ASN A 43 -14.27 11.91 -4.33
N ASN A 44 -14.14 11.58 -5.62
CA ASN A 44 -15.07 10.66 -6.28
C ASN A 44 -14.93 9.24 -5.76
N ALA A 45 -13.72 8.82 -5.38
CA ALA A 45 -13.47 7.48 -4.84
C ALA A 45 -13.81 7.38 -3.34
N LEU A 46 -13.37 8.35 -2.54
CA LEU A 46 -13.53 8.34 -1.08
C LEU A 46 -14.98 8.52 -0.62
N TYR A 47 -15.78 9.25 -1.41
CA TYR A 47 -17.21 9.50 -1.14
C TYR A 47 -18.12 8.78 -2.15
N ALA A 48 -17.61 7.75 -2.82
CA ALA A 48 -18.45 6.92 -3.69
C ALA A 48 -19.61 6.32 -2.86
N PRO A 49 -20.84 6.30 -3.39
CA PRO A 49 -21.95 5.64 -2.70
C PRO A 49 -21.62 4.18 -2.41
N ILE A 50 -21.84 3.77 -1.16
CA ILE A 50 -21.63 2.38 -0.73
C ILE A 50 -23.00 1.73 -0.61
N MET A 51 -23.14 0.58 -1.26
CA MET A 51 -24.36 -0.22 -1.16
C MET A 51 -24.04 -1.50 -0.43
N GLU A 52 -24.79 -1.76 0.64
CA GLU A 52 -24.67 -2.98 1.38
C GLU A 52 -25.77 -3.97 0.99
N TYR A 53 -25.37 -5.23 0.80
CA TYR A 53 -26.30 -6.31 0.53
C TYR A 53 -26.06 -7.48 1.50
N THR A 54 -27.13 -8.19 1.84
CA THR A 54 -27.06 -9.52 2.44
C THR A 54 -27.30 -10.54 1.34
N LEU A 55 -26.38 -11.49 1.22
CA LEU A 55 -26.54 -12.65 0.35
C LEU A 55 -27.23 -13.76 1.15
N GLU A 56 -28.43 -14.16 0.73
CA GLU A 56 -29.22 -15.20 1.37
C GLU A 56 -29.46 -16.38 0.43
N ALA A 57 -29.51 -17.60 0.96
CA ALA A 57 -29.98 -18.77 0.23
C ALA A 57 -31.45 -19.04 0.60
N VAL A 58 -32.37 -18.85 -0.35
CA VAL A 58 -33.81 -19.10 -0.17
C VAL A 58 -34.24 -20.15 -1.18
N SER A 59 -34.63 -21.33 -0.70
CA SER A 59 -35.08 -22.46 -1.54
C SER A 59 -34.07 -22.80 -2.65
N ASP A 60 -32.81 -23.03 -2.26
CA ASP A 60 -31.67 -23.36 -3.14
C ASP A 60 -31.36 -22.30 -4.21
N LYS A 61 -31.83 -21.07 -4.03
CA LYS A 61 -31.47 -19.92 -4.87
C LYS A 61 -30.79 -18.83 -4.05
N LEU A 62 -29.76 -18.24 -4.63
CA LEU A 62 -29.15 -17.04 -4.09
C LEU A 62 -30.07 -15.84 -4.31
N VAL A 63 -30.32 -15.10 -3.24
CA VAL A 63 -31.14 -13.89 -3.23
C VAL A 63 -30.33 -12.77 -2.58
N LEU A 64 -30.23 -11.66 -3.29
CA LEU A 64 -29.60 -10.45 -2.80
C LEU A 64 -30.63 -9.56 -2.11
N ARG A 65 -30.40 -9.17 -0.85
CA ARG A 65 -31.25 -8.22 -0.13
C ARG A 65 -30.50 -6.94 0.20
N PRO A 66 -30.97 -5.76 -0.23
CA PRO A 66 -30.39 -4.50 0.20
C PRO A 66 -30.45 -4.39 1.73
N ARG A 67 -29.38 -3.88 2.33
CA ARG A 67 -29.37 -3.46 3.74
C ARG A 67 -29.53 -1.95 3.82
N GLU A 68 -30.09 -1.49 4.94
CA GLU A 68 -30.00 -0.08 5.31
C GLU A 68 -28.52 0.24 5.58
N GLU A 69 -28.08 1.38 5.05
CA GLU A 69 -26.70 1.86 5.21
C GLU A 69 -26.37 2.02 6.70
N HIS A 70 -25.30 1.36 7.15
CA HIS A 70 -24.83 1.51 8.51
C HIS A 70 -23.98 2.79 8.66
N ALA A 71 -24.03 3.45 9.82
CA ALA A 71 -23.21 4.64 10.07
C ALA A 71 -21.69 4.36 9.92
N GLU A 72 -21.27 3.11 10.04
CA GLU A 72 -19.88 2.69 9.86
C GLU A 72 -19.46 2.60 8.39
N THR A 73 -20.39 2.34 7.47
CA THR A 73 -20.11 2.38 6.03
C THR A 73 -20.10 3.80 5.48
N GLN A 74 -20.77 4.74 6.12
CA GLN A 74 -20.65 6.18 5.78
C GLN A 74 -19.25 6.77 6.07
N SER A 75 -18.43 6.10 6.90
CA SER A 75 -17.12 6.59 7.32
C SER A 75 -16.06 5.49 7.31
N MET A 76 -15.98 4.71 6.23
CA MET A 76 -15.00 3.61 6.11
C MET A 76 -13.54 4.10 6.12
N PHE A 77 -13.30 5.34 5.70
CA PHE A 77 -11.97 5.87 5.51
C PHE A 77 -11.70 7.08 6.40
N GLY A 78 -10.43 7.19 6.74
CA GLY A 78 -9.84 8.33 7.41
C GLY A 78 -9.92 8.30 8.93
N VAL A 79 -9.09 9.17 9.51
CA VAL A 79 -8.95 9.33 10.95
C VAL A 79 -8.94 10.81 11.29
N SER A 80 -9.67 11.19 12.35
CA SER A 80 -9.73 12.59 12.77
C SER A 80 -8.46 12.98 13.53
N ARG A 81 -7.78 14.02 13.01
CA ARG A 81 -6.67 14.74 13.66
C ARG A 81 -5.66 13.79 14.33
N PRO A 82 -4.96 12.93 13.56
CA PRO A 82 -3.88 12.12 14.10
C PRO A 82 -2.72 13.02 14.56
N ASP A 83 -2.03 12.67 15.63
CA ASP A 83 -0.91 13.49 16.13
C ASP A 83 0.15 13.74 15.04
N GLY A 84 0.70 14.96 15.03
CA GLY A 84 1.71 15.38 14.04
C GLY A 84 1.17 15.79 12.66
N TYR A 85 -0.13 15.63 12.37
CA TYR A 85 -0.71 15.92 11.06
C TYR A 85 -0.50 17.37 10.58
N GLN A 86 -0.50 18.34 11.51
CA GLN A 86 -0.38 19.77 11.22
C GLN A 86 0.97 20.14 10.61
N GLN A 87 1.98 19.31 10.84
CA GLN A 87 3.32 19.57 10.36
C GLN A 87 3.45 19.30 8.85
N TRP A 88 2.49 18.61 8.25
CA TRP A 88 2.52 18.20 6.86
C TRP A 88 1.54 19.02 6.00
N PRO A 89 1.89 19.30 4.74
CA PRO A 89 0.96 19.91 3.78
C PRO A 89 -0.32 19.09 3.69
N GLY A 90 -1.46 19.78 3.65
CA GLY A 90 -2.77 19.17 3.43
C GLY A 90 -3.21 19.33 1.98
N TYR A 91 -3.79 18.28 1.42
CA TYR A 91 -4.35 18.27 0.08
C TYR A 91 -5.82 17.86 0.17
N LEU A 92 -6.70 18.64 -0.46
CA LEU A 92 -8.11 18.30 -0.51
C LEU A 92 -8.35 17.10 -1.45
N PRO A 93 -9.21 16.14 -1.09
CA PRO A 93 -9.61 15.06 -2.00
C PRO A 93 -10.14 15.56 -3.35
N SER A 94 -10.82 16.72 -3.35
CA SER A 94 -11.42 17.33 -4.54
C SER A 94 -10.40 17.98 -5.48
N GLU A 95 -9.21 18.29 -4.99
CA GLU A 95 -8.13 18.90 -5.77
C GLU A 95 -7.07 17.87 -6.20
N THR A 96 -7.17 16.64 -5.68
CA THR A 96 -6.23 15.56 -5.97
C THR A 96 -6.82 14.68 -7.09
N LEU A 97 -6.24 14.77 -8.29
CA LEU A 97 -6.78 14.09 -9.48
C LEU A 97 -6.37 12.62 -9.50
N LEU A 98 -7.23 11.75 -10.03
CA LEU A 98 -6.90 10.36 -10.31
C LEU A 98 -6.16 10.26 -11.65
N ASP A 99 -5.11 9.44 -11.72
CA ASP A 99 -4.54 9.07 -13.01
C ASP A 99 -5.57 8.28 -13.83
N LYS A 100 -5.60 8.49 -15.15
CA LYS A 100 -6.64 7.91 -16.04
C LYS A 100 -6.72 6.38 -16.00
N ASN A 101 -5.61 5.73 -15.67
CA ASN A 101 -5.56 4.28 -15.53
C ASN A 101 -5.98 3.85 -14.11
N ALA A 102 -5.62 4.62 -13.09
CA ALA A 102 -5.94 4.36 -11.69
C ALA A 102 -7.42 4.64 -11.32
N SER A 103 -8.21 5.25 -12.21
CA SER A 103 -9.64 5.46 -11.99
C SER A 103 -10.48 4.18 -12.02
N TYR A 104 -9.88 3.07 -12.46
CA TYR A 104 -10.53 1.75 -12.47
C TYR A 104 -10.10 0.86 -11.29
N ASP A 105 -9.11 1.29 -10.51
CA ASP A 105 -8.65 0.56 -9.34
C ASP A 105 -9.71 0.61 -8.25
N SER A 106 -9.88 -0.50 -7.52
CA SER A 106 -10.77 -0.57 -6.34
C SER A 106 -10.35 0.42 -5.25
N ILE A 107 -9.07 0.78 -5.20
CA ILE A 107 -8.51 1.85 -4.38
C ILE A 107 -7.52 2.61 -5.26
N PRO A 108 -7.78 3.88 -5.63
CA PRO A 108 -6.88 4.63 -6.48
C PRO A 108 -5.56 4.89 -5.76
N ARG A 109 -4.46 4.40 -6.30
CA ARG A 109 -3.14 4.53 -5.67
C ARG A 109 -2.26 5.60 -6.30
N LYS A 110 -2.49 5.93 -7.56
CA LYS A 110 -1.72 6.93 -8.30
C LYS A 110 -2.55 8.19 -8.50
N VAL A 111 -2.03 9.30 -8.00
CA VAL A 111 -2.72 10.60 -8.04
C VAL A 111 -1.83 11.68 -8.62
N ILE A 112 -2.47 12.74 -9.13
CA ILE A 112 -1.81 13.96 -9.62
C ILE A 112 -2.16 15.09 -8.65
N LEU A 113 -1.13 15.73 -8.11
CA LEU A 113 -1.25 16.84 -7.15
C LEU A 113 -1.53 18.17 -7.90
N PRO A 114 -1.99 19.22 -7.19
CA PRO A 114 -2.30 20.51 -7.81
C PRO A 114 -1.15 21.17 -8.57
N ASP A 115 0.09 20.87 -8.21
CA ASP A 115 1.31 21.34 -8.90
C ASP A 115 1.67 20.53 -10.15
N GLY A 116 0.87 19.51 -10.49
CA GLY A 116 1.08 18.61 -11.62
C GLY A 116 2.03 17.44 -11.34
N SER A 117 2.62 17.37 -10.15
CA SER A 117 3.46 16.24 -9.75
C SER A 117 2.62 15.00 -9.45
N ARG A 118 3.26 13.82 -9.48
CA ARG A 118 2.61 12.53 -9.18
C ARG A 118 2.88 12.13 -7.75
N GLY A 119 1.84 11.67 -7.06
CA GLY A 119 1.91 11.10 -5.72
C GLY A 119 1.40 9.67 -5.70
N PHE A 120 1.92 8.90 -4.74
CA PHE A 120 1.33 7.63 -4.36
C PHE A 120 0.40 7.85 -3.17
N PHE A 121 -0.89 7.60 -3.35
CA PHE A 121 -1.90 7.68 -2.30
C PHE A 121 -1.98 6.35 -1.54
N LYS A 122 -1.58 6.39 -0.27
CA LYS A 122 -1.79 5.31 0.69
C LYS A 122 -3.03 5.63 1.51
N ILE A 123 -4.14 4.95 1.21
CA ILE A 123 -5.40 5.14 1.93
C ILE A 123 -5.25 4.74 3.39
N VAL A 124 -5.99 5.43 4.26
CA VAL A 124 -6.08 5.15 5.69
C VAL A 124 -7.49 4.72 6.00
N GLY A 125 -7.63 3.53 6.55
CA GLY A 125 -8.89 2.98 7.02
C GLY A 125 -9.33 3.61 8.33
N ARG A 126 -10.63 3.51 8.61
CA ARG A 126 -11.18 3.85 9.92
C ARG A 126 -10.48 3.02 11.02
N GLY A 127 -10.10 3.70 12.11
CA GLY A 127 -9.51 3.06 13.29
C GLY A 127 -7.98 2.92 13.25
N GLU A 128 -7.33 3.29 12.14
CA GLU A 128 -5.86 3.20 11.99
C GLU A 128 -5.10 4.38 12.62
N LYS A 129 -5.72 5.13 13.55
CA LYS A 129 -5.16 6.37 14.10
C LYS A 129 -3.76 6.17 14.67
N HIS A 130 -3.57 5.13 15.47
CA HIS A 130 -2.27 4.86 16.08
C HIS A 130 -1.20 4.41 15.07
N THR A 131 -1.60 3.64 14.06
CA THR A 131 -0.73 3.19 12.96
C THR A 131 -0.22 4.39 12.19
N ILE A 132 -1.10 5.31 11.79
CA ILE A 132 -0.67 6.50 11.05
C ILE A 132 0.16 7.45 11.91
N GLU A 133 -0.13 7.61 13.20
CA GLU A 133 0.69 8.43 14.09
C GLU A 133 2.13 7.91 14.18
N THR A 134 2.29 6.59 14.25
CA THR A 134 3.60 5.94 14.24
C THR A 134 4.34 6.20 12.93
N GLU A 135 3.64 6.04 11.80
CA GLU A 135 4.20 6.30 10.46
C GLU A 135 4.58 7.77 10.26
N LEU A 136 3.72 8.71 10.67
CA LEU A 136 3.97 10.15 10.61
C LEU A 136 5.21 10.55 11.43
N ASN A 137 5.38 9.97 12.61
CA ASN A 137 6.56 10.22 13.45
C ASN A 137 7.85 9.76 12.75
N ASN A 138 7.84 8.64 12.04
CA ASN A 138 9.01 8.19 11.27
C ASN A 138 9.32 9.12 10.09
N TYR A 139 8.29 9.56 9.35
CA TYR A 139 8.48 10.55 8.30
C TYR A 139 8.93 11.90 8.83
N ASP A 140 8.49 12.31 10.03
CA ASP A 140 8.96 13.55 10.65
C ASP A 140 10.45 13.47 10.95
N ARG A 141 10.92 12.35 11.52
CA ARG A 141 12.35 12.09 11.75
C ARG A 141 13.15 12.17 10.45
N ILE A 142 12.64 11.60 9.35
CA ILE A 142 13.26 11.70 8.03
C ILE A 142 13.33 13.15 7.56
N ARG A 143 12.24 13.90 7.68
CA ARG A 143 12.14 15.29 7.23
C ARG A 143 13.09 16.23 7.96
N ILE A 144 13.24 16.08 9.27
CA ILE A 144 14.13 16.93 10.08
C ILE A 144 15.60 16.48 10.03
N SER A 145 15.88 15.31 9.45
CA SER A 145 17.24 14.82 9.26
C SER A 145 17.97 15.53 8.11
N GLN A 146 19.29 15.35 8.03
CA GLN A 146 20.12 15.83 6.91
C GLN A 146 20.18 14.83 5.75
N LEU A 147 19.21 13.90 5.66
CA LEU A 147 19.20 12.87 4.64
C LEU A 147 19.05 13.50 3.24
N PRO A 148 20.02 13.34 2.33
CA PRO A 148 19.97 13.96 1.02
C PRO A 148 18.74 13.51 0.22
N SER A 149 18.19 14.42 -0.60
CA SER A 149 17.10 14.10 -1.52
C SER A 149 17.48 13.06 -2.58
N SER A 150 18.77 12.88 -2.86
CA SER A 150 19.29 11.85 -3.76
C SER A 150 19.19 10.43 -3.21
N VAL A 151 18.96 10.26 -1.90
CA VAL A 151 18.74 8.93 -1.31
C VAL A 151 17.34 8.47 -1.72
N ARG A 152 17.30 7.39 -2.50
CA ARG A 152 16.09 6.83 -3.11
C ARG A 152 15.23 6.08 -2.09
N ILE A 153 14.44 6.86 -1.36
CA ILE A 153 13.41 6.36 -0.45
C ILE A 153 12.05 6.95 -0.80
N SER A 154 10.98 6.25 -0.44
CA SER A 154 9.64 6.83 -0.45
C SER A 154 9.53 7.89 0.66
N ARG A 155 9.24 9.13 0.29
CA ARG A 155 9.08 10.26 1.21
C ARG A 155 7.64 10.69 1.28
N LEU A 156 7.21 11.11 2.48
CA LEU A 156 5.92 11.77 2.66
C LEU A 156 5.96 13.18 2.05
N LEU A 157 5.05 13.43 1.12
CA LEU A 157 4.84 14.71 0.45
C LEU A 157 3.78 15.54 1.19
N GLY A 158 2.79 14.88 1.77
CA GLY A 158 1.73 15.50 2.57
C GLY A 158 0.60 14.52 2.87
N LEU A 159 -0.54 15.06 3.29
CA LEU A 159 -1.70 14.30 3.74
C LEU A 159 -2.92 14.68 2.90
N VAL A 160 -3.71 13.68 2.50
CA VAL A 160 -5.05 13.96 1.96
C VAL A 160 -5.99 14.14 3.14
N ARG A 161 -6.57 15.33 3.28
CA ARG A 161 -7.48 15.64 4.38
C ARG A 161 -8.58 16.60 3.96
N ASP A 162 -9.73 16.52 4.64
CA ASP A 162 -10.83 17.47 4.46
C ASP A 162 -10.67 18.73 5.33
N GLU A 163 -11.63 19.64 5.21
CA GLU A 163 -11.75 20.88 6.00
C GLU A 163 -12.01 20.62 7.50
N CYS A 164 -12.38 19.40 7.87
CA CYS A 164 -12.60 18.99 9.26
C CYS A 164 -11.33 18.39 9.90
N ASP A 165 -10.20 18.35 9.17
CA ASP A 165 -8.96 17.66 9.52
C ASP A 165 -9.11 16.14 9.69
N THR A 166 -10.02 15.52 8.93
CA THR A 166 -10.04 14.07 8.73
C THR A 166 -8.97 13.72 7.72
N VAL A 167 -7.98 12.91 8.12
CA VAL A 167 -6.90 12.44 7.24
C VAL A 167 -7.33 11.14 6.58
N PHE A 168 -7.54 11.15 5.27
CA PHE A 168 -7.95 9.98 4.47
C PHE A 168 -6.78 9.14 3.96
N GLY A 169 -5.56 9.70 3.95
CA GLY A 169 -4.38 8.97 3.52
C GLY A 169 -3.11 9.79 3.46
N LEU A 170 -2.00 9.09 3.24
CA LEU A 170 -0.67 9.66 3.04
C LEU A 170 -0.40 9.84 1.55
N LEU A 171 0.24 10.95 1.17
CA LEU A 171 0.79 11.16 -0.16
C LEU A 171 2.29 10.91 -0.12
N LEU A 172 2.71 9.79 -0.69
CA LEU A 172 4.11 9.37 -0.74
C LEU A 172 4.72 9.65 -2.12
N THR A 173 6.05 9.60 -2.20
CA THR A 173 6.78 9.67 -3.48
C THR A 173 6.29 8.57 -4.41
N TYR A 174 5.81 8.95 -5.60
CA TYR A 174 5.47 7.99 -6.64
C TYR A 174 6.75 7.44 -7.27
N ILE A 175 6.89 6.11 -7.26
CA ILE A 175 8.01 5.39 -7.86
C ILE A 175 7.45 4.60 -9.05
N ASP A 176 7.93 4.92 -10.24
CA ASP A 176 7.48 4.25 -11.47
C ASP A 176 8.19 2.89 -11.60
N CYS A 177 7.61 1.87 -10.96
CA CYS A 177 8.19 0.53 -10.82
C CYS A 177 7.32 -0.58 -11.43
N GLY A 178 6.14 -0.27 -11.96
CA GLY A 178 5.21 -1.28 -12.44
C GLY A 178 4.87 -2.36 -11.39
N THR A 179 4.93 -2.00 -10.09
CA THR A 179 4.76 -2.91 -8.93
C THR A 179 5.82 -3.99 -8.77
N VAL A 180 6.97 -3.84 -9.43
CA VAL A 180 8.08 -4.79 -9.32
C VAL A 180 8.82 -4.57 -8.01
N THR A 181 8.68 -5.51 -7.08
CA THR A 181 9.54 -5.61 -5.90
C THR A 181 10.86 -6.28 -6.26
N LEU A 182 11.85 -6.14 -5.38
CA LEU A 182 13.12 -6.85 -5.50
C LEU A 182 12.91 -8.37 -5.54
N THR A 183 11.96 -8.90 -4.75
CA THR A 183 11.53 -10.32 -4.80
C THR A 183 11.15 -10.72 -6.22
N CYS A 184 10.19 -10.00 -6.83
CA CYS A 184 9.72 -10.30 -8.18
C CYS A 184 10.85 -10.24 -9.22
N ALA A 185 11.72 -9.23 -9.11
CA ALA A 185 12.83 -9.04 -10.04
C ALA A 185 13.88 -10.15 -9.94
N VAL A 186 14.20 -10.59 -8.71
CA VAL A 186 15.11 -11.71 -8.44
C VAL A 186 14.53 -13.03 -8.96
N GLU A 187 13.27 -13.32 -8.66
CA GLU A 187 12.59 -14.55 -9.08
C GLU A 187 12.37 -14.63 -10.60
N SER A 188 12.24 -13.48 -11.26
CA SER A 188 12.14 -13.38 -12.72
C SER A 188 13.49 -13.62 -13.45
N GLY A 189 14.55 -13.97 -12.73
CA GLY A 189 15.83 -14.34 -13.31
C GLY A 189 16.73 -13.15 -13.66
N ALA A 190 16.73 -12.10 -12.84
CA ALA A 190 17.67 -10.99 -12.98
C ALA A 190 19.13 -11.46 -13.06
N SER A 191 19.92 -10.81 -13.93
CA SER A 191 21.33 -11.14 -14.14
C SER A 191 22.19 -10.89 -12.91
N ASP A 192 23.32 -11.59 -12.79
CA ASP A 192 24.27 -11.41 -11.68
C ASP A 192 24.78 -9.96 -11.59
N CYS A 193 25.04 -9.32 -12.73
CA CYS A 193 25.45 -7.91 -12.76
C CYS A 193 24.39 -7.02 -12.11
N GLN A 194 23.13 -7.20 -12.47
CA GLN A 194 22.02 -6.42 -11.93
C GLN A 194 21.81 -6.68 -10.43
N ARG A 195 21.95 -7.95 -10.01
CA ARG A 195 21.87 -8.35 -8.60
C ARG A 195 22.94 -7.63 -7.76
N GLN A 196 24.18 -7.57 -8.25
CA GLN A 196 25.27 -6.86 -7.57
C GLN A 196 25.03 -5.34 -7.49
N GLU A 197 24.44 -4.74 -8.52
CA GLU A 197 24.02 -3.33 -8.48
C GLU A 197 22.99 -3.10 -7.36
N TRP A 198 21.94 -3.93 -7.29
CA TRP A 198 20.94 -3.80 -6.22
C TRP A 198 21.51 -3.99 -4.82
N VAL A 199 22.43 -4.95 -4.63
CA VAL A 199 23.15 -5.11 -3.36
C VAL A 199 23.87 -3.81 -2.97
N ALA A 200 24.60 -3.21 -3.91
CA ALA A 200 25.35 -1.98 -3.66
C ALA A 200 24.42 -0.81 -3.32
N GLU A 201 23.34 -0.65 -4.08
CA GLU A 201 22.36 0.42 -3.92
C GLU A 201 21.61 0.33 -2.60
N VAL A 202 21.08 -0.85 -2.26
CA VAL A 202 20.34 -1.08 -1.00
C VAL A 202 21.27 -0.84 0.20
N THR A 203 22.51 -1.36 0.14
CA THR A 203 23.53 -1.14 1.17
C THR A 203 23.83 0.35 1.35
N GLN A 204 23.95 1.10 0.25
CA GLN A 204 24.22 2.54 0.28
C GLN A 204 23.05 3.33 0.86
N ILE A 205 21.81 2.98 0.52
CA ILE A 205 20.61 3.63 1.05
C ILE A 205 20.53 3.41 2.56
N ILE A 206 20.64 2.16 3.04
CA ILE A 206 20.58 1.84 4.48
C ILE A 206 21.71 2.54 5.25
N SER A 207 22.93 2.52 4.71
CA SER A 207 24.06 3.24 5.32
C SER A 207 23.79 4.74 5.44
N SER A 208 23.14 5.34 4.43
CA SER A 208 22.78 6.76 4.44
C SER A 208 21.66 7.07 5.46
N LEU A 209 20.68 6.18 5.61
CA LEU A 209 19.64 6.27 6.63
C LEU A 209 20.25 6.24 8.03
N HIS A 210 21.07 5.23 8.32
CA HIS A 210 21.67 5.03 9.65
C HIS A 210 22.62 6.17 10.02
N LYS A 211 23.43 6.66 9.07
CA LYS A 211 24.29 7.84 9.28
C LYS A 211 23.50 9.08 9.71
N ASN A 212 22.24 9.18 9.32
CA ASN A 212 21.34 10.28 9.66
C ASN A 212 20.41 9.96 10.84
N GLY A 213 20.65 8.88 11.58
CA GLY A 213 19.83 8.55 12.75
C GLY A 213 18.47 7.94 12.41
N ILE A 214 18.24 7.55 11.14
CA ILE A 214 16.98 6.98 10.66
C ILE A 214 17.07 5.46 10.67
N VAL A 215 16.04 4.82 11.23
CA VAL A 215 15.84 3.37 11.17
C VAL A 215 14.79 3.09 10.10
N TRP A 216 15.01 2.06 9.28
CA TRP A 216 14.03 1.62 8.30
C TRP A 216 12.90 0.83 8.98
N GLY A 217 13.26 -0.17 9.80
CA GLY A 217 12.35 -0.78 10.79
C GLY A 217 11.51 -1.96 10.27
N ASP A 218 11.27 -2.07 8.97
CA ASP A 218 10.61 -3.23 8.33
C ASP A 218 11.40 -3.69 7.10
N ALA A 219 12.66 -4.04 7.32
CA ALA A 219 13.60 -4.35 6.26
C ALA A 219 13.35 -5.74 5.65
N LYS A 220 12.91 -5.77 4.38
CA LYS A 220 12.70 -7.00 3.59
C LYS A 220 12.69 -6.71 2.09
N PRO A 221 12.93 -7.71 1.22
CA PRO A 221 12.94 -7.53 -0.24
C PRO A 221 11.61 -7.00 -0.81
N ASP A 222 10.47 -7.35 -0.21
CA ASP A 222 9.15 -6.88 -0.66
C ASP A 222 8.95 -5.38 -0.45
N ASN A 223 9.69 -4.78 0.49
CA ASN A 223 9.69 -3.34 0.75
C ASN A 223 10.79 -2.61 -0.05
N ILE A 224 11.37 -3.26 -1.06
CA ILE A 224 12.32 -2.67 -2.00
C ILE A 224 11.69 -2.72 -3.39
N LEU A 225 11.47 -1.55 -4.00
CA LEU A 225 10.93 -1.45 -5.35
C LEU A 225 12.06 -1.27 -6.36
N ILE A 226 11.88 -1.83 -7.55
CA ILE A 226 12.77 -1.65 -8.70
C ILE A 226 12.09 -0.74 -9.71
N ASP A 227 12.65 0.46 -9.93
CA ASP A 227 12.07 1.40 -10.92
C ASP A 227 12.36 0.98 -12.37
N GLN A 228 11.73 1.66 -13.33
CA GLN A 228 11.92 1.41 -14.77
C GLN A 228 13.37 1.54 -15.26
N ASN A 229 14.25 2.18 -14.50
CA ASN A 229 15.68 2.30 -14.80
C ASN A 229 16.50 1.25 -14.04
N GLN A 230 15.87 0.20 -13.50
CA GLN A 230 16.47 -0.88 -12.73
C GLN A 230 17.11 -0.44 -11.41
N ASN A 231 16.71 0.70 -10.87
CA ASN A 231 17.24 1.20 -9.60
C ASN A 231 16.43 0.72 -8.40
N ALA A 232 17.10 0.39 -7.30
CA ALA A 232 16.46 0.06 -6.04
C ALA A 232 15.99 1.30 -5.25
N TRP A 233 14.77 1.23 -4.73
CA TRP A 233 14.13 2.19 -3.85
C TRP A 233 13.65 1.52 -2.56
N ILE A 234 13.93 2.13 -1.41
CA ILE A 234 13.37 1.65 -0.13
C ILE A 234 12.03 2.33 0.13
N ILE A 235 11.00 1.53 0.42
CA ILE A 235 9.67 2.00 0.79
C ILE A 235 9.32 1.60 2.23
N TYR A 236 8.17 2.10 2.68
CA TYR A 236 7.49 1.68 3.91
C TYR A 236 8.24 2.03 5.21
N PHE A 237 7.90 3.20 5.76
CA PHE A 237 8.37 3.66 7.09
C PHE A 237 7.25 3.64 8.14
N GLY A 238 6.18 2.88 7.91
CA GLY A 238 5.09 2.70 8.87
C GLY A 238 5.48 1.89 10.10
N GLY A 239 6.68 1.31 10.10
CA GLY A 239 7.06 0.27 11.05
C GLY A 239 6.44 -1.06 10.67
N GLY A 240 6.72 -2.08 11.46
CA GLY A 240 6.35 -3.45 11.14
C GLY A 240 7.33 -4.40 11.78
N TYR A 241 7.08 -5.69 11.60
CA TYR A 241 8.00 -6.72 12.02
C TYR A 241 7.75 -7.97 11.17
N SER A 242 8.77 -8.34 10.41
CA SER A 242 8.82 -9.63 9.74
C SER A 242 9.86 -10.53 10.41
N GLU A 243 9.38 -11.59 11.06
CA GLU A 243 10.16 -12.54 11.85
C GLU A 243 11.18 -13.31 11.00
N ALA A 244 10.83 -13.56 9.73
CA ALA A 244 11.73 -14.19 8.76
C ALA A 244 13.00 -13.35 8.53
N TRP A 245 12.89 -12.03 8.60
CA TRP A 245 13.96 -11.09 8.23
C TRP A 245 14.72 -10.57 9.45
N VAL A 246 14.03 -10.19 10.52
CA VAL A 246 14.65 -9.57 11.70
C VAL A 246 14.30 -10.36 12.96
N PRO A 247 15.27 -10.67 13.85
CA PRO A 247 14.96 -11.19 15.18
C PRO A 247 14.12 -10.20 16.01
N LYS A 248 13.17 -10.71 16.80
CA LYS A 248 12.21 -9.87 17.54
C LYS A 248 12.86 -8.86 18.48
N ASP A 249 13.97 -9.21 19.10
CA ASP A 249 14.74 -8.36 20.01
C ASP A 249 15.46 -7.20 19.30
N LEU A 250 15.61 -7.28 17.97
CA LEU A 250 16.24 -6.27 17.13
C LEU A 250 15.24 -5.48 16.27
N ALA A 251 13.94 -5.81 16.34
CA ALA A 251 12.89 -5.15 15.57
C ALA A 251 12.86 -3.63 15.81
N GLY A 252 12.74 -2.85 14.73
CA GLY A 252 12.73 -1.39 14.83
C GLY A 252 14.05 -0.75 15.28
N THR A 253 15.18 -1.44 15.10
CA THR A 253 16.53 -0.92 15.42
C THR A 253 17.46 -0.90 14.20
N MET A 254 18.50 -0.07 14.22
CA MET A 254 19.53 -0.07 13.17
C MET A 254 20.24 -1.42 13.05
N ASN A 255 20.48 -2.11 14.18
CA ASN A 255 21.06 -3.45 14.15
C ASN A 255 20.12 -4.45 13.48
N GLY A 256 18.80 -4.32 13.69
CA GLY A 256 17.79 -5.09 12.98
C GLY A 256 17.84 -4.89 11.48
N ASP A 257 17.94 -3.63 11.03
CA ASP A 257 18.09 -3.30 9.60
C ASP A 257 19.36 -3.92 8.99
N LEU A 258 20.48 -3.94 9.72
CA LEU A 258 21.73 -4.56 9.25
C LEU A 258 21.63 -6.09 9.16
N VAL A 259 20.94 -6.73 10.11
CA VAL A 259 20.67 -8.17 10.07
C VAL A 259 19.77 -8.52 8.87
N ALA A 260 18.72 -7.74 8.64
CA ALA A 260 17.89 -7.90 7.45
C ALA A 260 18.68 -7.66 6.16
N LEU A 261 19.52 -6.62 6.10
CA LEU A 261 20.35 -6.34 4.93
C LEU A 261 21.24 -7.54 4.58
N ALA A 262 21.90 -8.16 5.55
CA ALA A 262 22.70 -9.36 5.29
C ALA A 262 21.87 -10.48 4.64
N LYS A 263 20.67 -10.76 5.18
CA LYS A 263 19.76 -11.75 4.59
C LYS A 263 19.26 -11.36 3.20
N VAL A 264 18.99 -10.08 2.98
CA VAL A 264 18.55 -9.56 1.67
C VAL A 264 19.67 -9.76 0.64
N VAL A 265 20.93 -9.52 1.01
CA VAL A 265 22.09 -9.79 0.15
C VAL A 265 22.22 -11.28 -0.17
N ASP A 266 22.13 -12.14 0.83
CA ASP A 266 22.18 -13.60 0.62
C ASP A 266 21.03 -14.08 -0.29
N TYR A 267 19.82 -13.53 -0.10
CA TYR A 267 18.66 -13.80 -0.96
C TYR A 267 18.91 -13.36 -2.41
N ILE A 268 19.42 -12.14 -2.62
CA ILE A 268 19.76 -11.63 -3.96
C ILE A 268 20.83 -12.49 -4.63
N ASN A 269 21.79 -13.04 -3.88
CA ASN A 269 22.83 -13.91 -4.42
C ASN A 269 22.36 -15.36 -4.68
N GLY A 270 21.17 -15.73 -4.19
CA GLY A 270 20.62 -17.08 -4.29
C GLY A 270 21.10 -18.03 -3.18
N ASP A 271 21.76 -17.51 -2.15
CA ASP A 271 22.26 -18.27 -1.00
C ASP A 271 21.16 -18.54 0.06
N LEU A 272 20.06 -17.78 0.01
CA LEU A 272 18.87 -18.00 0.82
C LEU A 272 17.62 -18.20 -0.07
N PRO A 273 16.81 -19.25 0.19
CA PRO A 273 15.52 -19.38 -0.49
C PRO A 273 14.54 -18.32 -0.01
N PHE A 274 13.58 -17.94 -0.86
CA PHE A 274 12.51 -17.02 -0.50
C PHE A 274 11.72 -17.56 0.70
N GLN A 275 11.50 -16.72 1.71
CA GLN A 275 10.66 -17.03 2.86
C GLN A 275 9.43 -16.11 2.83
N SER A 276 8.32 -16.59 2.24
CA SER A 276 7.05 -15.88 2.34
C SER A 276 6.47 -16.05 3.75
N GLU A 277 6.09 -14.95 4.38
CA GLU A 277 5.22 -15.02 5.55
C GLU A 277 3.80 -15.35 5.05
N LYS A 278 3.15 -16.36 5.65
CA LYS A 278 1.70 -16.56 5.47
C LYS A 278 1.02 -15.26 5.90
N ALA A 279 0.54 -14.50 4.92
CA ALA A 279 -0.10 -13.21 5.11
C ALA A 279 -1.11 -13.26 6.26
N SER A 280 -0.76 -12.65 7.39
CA SER A 280 -1.73 -12.24 8.40
C SER A 280 -2.47 -11.03 7.86
N GLY A 281 -3.39 -11.22 6.91
CA GLY A 281 -4.40 -10.23 6.50
C GLY A 281 -3.95 -8.80 6.18
N GLY A 282 -2.66 -8.59 5.92
CA GLY A 282 -2.11 -7.32 5.46
C GLY A 282 -2.01 -7.37 3.94
N GLN A 283 -2.95 -6.72 3.28
CA GLN A 283 -2.96 -6.54 1.84
C GLN A 283 -1.62 -5.92 1.41
N ILE A 284 -0.97 -6.52 0.41
CA ILE A 284 0.29 -6.05 -0.15
C ILE A 284 0.12 -4.56 -0.54
N ASP A 285 1.01 -3.71 -0.03
CA ASP A 285 1.07 -2.29 -0.37
C ASP A 285 1.61 -2.15 -1.81
N GLN A 286 0.67 -2.05 -2.77
CA GLN A 286 0.80 -1.93 -4.23
C GLN A 286 0.58 -3.23 -5.04
N PRO A 287 -0.67 -3.60 -5.37
CA PRO A 287 -1.00 -4.39 -6.54
C PRO A 287 -1.26 -3.50 -7.78
N ALA A 288 -1.11 -4.13 -8.95
CA ALA A 288 -1.00 -3.55 -10.28
C ALA A 288 -2.24 -2.82 -10.81
N ALA A 289 -1.97 -2.07 -11.89
CA ALA A 289 -2.90 -1.35 -12.78
C ALA A 289 -3.95 -2.24 -13.47
#